data_AF-A0A847YP72-F1
#
_entry.id   AF-A0A847YP72-F1
#
_cell.length_a   1.000
_cell.length_b   1.000
_cell.length_c   1.000
_cell.angle_alpha   90.00
_cell.angle_beta   90.00
_cell.angle_gamma   90.00
#
_symmetry.space_group_name_H-M   'P 1'
#
loop_
_entity.id
_entity.type
_entity.pdbx_description
1 polymer ?
#
loop_
_entity_poly.entity_id
_entity_poly.type
_entity_poly.pdbx_seq_one_letter_code
_entity_poly.pdbx_strand_id
1 'polypeptide(L)'
;MEAAVALSKGTKIDVDALRVEGETVGASAWAGVSFAAARQNFERNYFNSQYNSCDGNISEISRRTGVDRKQLYKKLYEYGIARKMDSANTIMIGGK
;
A
#
# COMPACT_ATOMS: atom_id res chain seq x y z
N MET A 1 22.06 39.44 26.18
CA MET A 1 21.18 38.55 25.40
C MET A 1 21.92 37.23 25.27
N GLU A 2 21.43 36.19 25.92
CA GLU A 2 22.09 34.90 26.05
C GLU A 2 21.85 33.98 24.84
N ALA A 3 22.81 33.10 24.55
CA ALA A 3 22.55 31.78 23.99
C ALA A 3 23.72 30.83 24.36
N ALA A 4 23.43 29.80 25.14
CA ALA A 4 24.34 28.68 25.38
C ALA A 4 24.02 27.56 24.37
N VAL A 5 25.02 27.16 23.57
CA VAL A 5 24.91 25.97 22.70
C VAL A 5 25.45 24.77 23.46
N ALA A 6 24.56 23.86 23.86
CA ALA A 6 24.96 22.56 24.40
C ALA A 6 25.46 21.65 23.27
N LEU A 7 26.77 21.62 23.04
CA LEU A 7 27.40 20.57 22.23
C LEU A 7 27.60 19.36 23.16
N SER A 8 26.68 18.40 23.13
CA SER A 8 26.87 17.14 23.85
C SER A 8 28.18 16.49 23.38
N LYS A 9 29.13 16.28 24.29
CA LYS A 9 30.37 15.48 24.09
C LYS A 9 30.05 13.99 23.90
N GLY A 10 29.08 13.67 23.06
CA GLY A 10 28.76 12.30 22.68
C GLY A 10 29.80 11.81 21.69
N THR A 11 30.20 10.54 21.82
CA THR A 11 31.01 9.81 20.84
C THR A 11 30.42 10.04 19.45
N LYS A 12 31.21 10.59 18.53
CA LYS A 12 30.81 10.71 17.13
C LYS A 12 30.59 9.30 16.61
N ILE A 13 29.36 8.97 16.25
CA ILE A 13 29.07 7.70 15.62
C ILE A 13 29.60 7.80 14.20
N ASP A 14 30.60 6.96 13.91
CA ASP A 14 31.17 6.87 12.56
C ASP A 14 30.11 6.28 11.61
N VAL A 15 29.73 7.06 10.61
CA VAL A 15 28.72 6.69 9.62
C VAL A 15 29.17 5.50 8.77
N ASP A 16 30.48 5.34 8.57
CA ASP A 16 31.03 4.20 7.83
C ASP A 16 31.01 2.94 8.70
N ALA A 17 31.18 3.06 10.02
CA ALA A 17 31.04 1.93 10.95
C ALA A 17 29.59 1.47 11.14
N LEU A 18 28.61 2.32 10.83
CA LEU A 18 27.19 1.95 10.80
C LEU A 18 26.80 1.23 9.50
N ARG A 19 27.67 1.26 8.48
CA ARG A 19 27.43 0.55 7.24
C ARG A 19 27.61 -0.92 7.51
N VAL A 20 26.54 -1.56 7.98
CA VAL A 20 26.39 -3.01 7.86
C VAL A 20 26.64 -3.31 6.39
N GLU A 21 27.65 -4.14 6.10
CA GLU A 21 27.82 -4.73 4.78
C GLU A 21 26.56 -5.53 4.50
N GLY A 22 25.54 -4.83 4.02
CA GLY A 22 24.31 -5.40 3.57
C GLY A 22 24.70 -6.23 2.37
N GLU A 23 24.98 -7.50 2.61
CA GLU A 23 24.63 -8.56 1.70
C GLU A 23 23.28 -8.15 1.13
N THR A 24 23.29 -7.80 -0.15
CA THR A 24 22.19 -7.15 -0.82
C THR A 24 20.94 -7.90 -0.41
N VAL A 25 20.09 -7.26 0.41
CA VAL A 25 18.89 -7.91 0.98
C VAL A 25 17.82 -8.02 -0.12
N GLY A 26 18.24 -8.41 -1.33
CA GLY A 26 17.42 -8.98 -2.37
C GLY A 26 16.86 -10.28 -1.83
N ALA A 27 15.60 -10.21 -1.43
CA ALA A 27 14.87 -11.27 -0.75
C ALA A 27 15.28 -11.49 0.72
N SER A 28 15.01 -10.50 1.58
CA SER A 28 14.65 -10.80 2.97
C SER A 28 13.43 -11.74 2.95
N ALA A 29 13.69 -13.04 2.97
CA ALA A 29 12.72 -14.11 3.10
C ALA A 29 12.26 -14.17 4.56
N TRP A 30 11.64 -13.12 5.09
CA TRP A 30 10.88 -13.27 6.32
C TRP A 30 9.73 -14.24 6.03
N ALA A 31 9.78 -15.40 6.67
CA ALA A 31 8.87 -16.53 6.51
C ALA A 31 8.90 -17.27 5.15
N GLY A 32 10.02 -17.22 4.41
CA GLY A 32 10.18 -18.01 3.18
C GLY A 32 9.34 -17.55 1.98
N VAL A 33 8.71 -16.38 2.06
CA VAL A 33 7.95 -15.76 0.96
C VAL A 33 8.73 -14.58 0.39
N SER A 34 8.66 -14.41 -0.94
CA SER A 34 9.23 -13.23 -1.58
C SER A 34 8.44 -11.98 -1.18
N PHE A 35 9.11 -10.82 -1.18
CA PHE A 35 8.44 -9.54 -0.95
C PHE A 35 7.25 -9.33 -1.88
N ALA A 36 7.36 -9.74 -3.14
CA ALA A 36 6.27 -9.67 -4.12
C ALA A 36 5.04 -10.47 -3.66
N ALA A 37 5.24 -11.70 -3.17
CA ALA A 37 4.17 -12.54 -2.66
C ALA A 37 3.56 -11.97 -1.37
N ALA A 38 4.40 -11.50 -0.44
CA ALA A 38 3.94 -10.86 0.81
C ALA A 38 3.09 -9.62 0.52
N ARG A 39 3.56 -8.76 -0.39
CA ARG A 39 2.84 -7.57 -0.86
C ARG A 39 1.50 -7.95 -1.49
N GLN A 40 1.47 -8.95 -2.37
CA GLN A 40 0.24 -9.39 -3.02
C GLN A 40 -0.79 -9.89 -2.00
N ASN A 41 -0.34 -10.68 -1.02
CA ASN A 41 -1.21 -11.20 0.04
C ASN A 41 -1.77 -10.06 0.91
N PHE A 42 -0.92 -9.12 1.31
CA PHE A 42 -1.34 -7.92 2.03
C PHE A 42 -2.37 -7.12 1.24
N GLU A 43 -2.07 -6.79 -0.03
CA GLU A 43 -2.97 -5.99 -0.88
C GLU A 43 -4.34 -6.68 -1.05
N ARG A 44 -4.36 -8.00 -1.29
CA ARG A 44 -5.62 -8.77 -1.39
C ARG A 44 -6.45 -8.66 -0.11
N ASN A 45 -5.84 -8.90 1.05
CA ASN A 45 -6.56 -8.88 2.33
C ASN A 45 -7.06 -7.47 2.66
N TYR A 46 -6.25 -6.45 2.37
CA TYR A 46 -6.62 -5.06 2.56
C TYR A 46 -7.84 -4.68 1.72
N PHE A 47 -7.80 -4.90 0.40
CA PHE A 47 -8.93 -4.55 -0.47
C PHE A 47 -10.17 -5.37 -0.17
N ASN A 48 -10.03 -6.63 0.24
CA ASN A 48 -11.17 -7.45 0.68
C ASN A 48 -11.85 -6.85 1.92
N SER A 49 -11.04 -6.44 2.91
CA SER A 49 -11.55 -5.76 4.11
C SER A 49 -12.25 -4.45 3.77
N GLN A 50 -11.68 -3.63 2.89
CA GLN A 50 -12.29 -2.36 2.47
C GLN A 50 -13.59 -2.58 1.68
N TYR A 51 -13.60 -3.58 0.81
CA TYR A 51 -14.79 -3.95 0.03
C TYR A 51 -15.95 -4.35 0.94
N ASN A 52 -15.71 -5.22 1.93
CA ASN A 52 -16.73 -5.61 2.90
C ASN A 52 -17.16 -4.43 3.80
N SER A 53 -16.21 -3.59 4.23
CA SER A 53 -16.51 -2.44 5.11
C SER A 53 -17.31 -1.33 4.42
N CYS A 54 -17.26 -1.28 3.09
CA CYS A 54 -17.97 -0.29 2.28
C CYS A 54 -19.15 -0.89 1.51
N ASP A 55 -19.53 -2.14 1.81
CA ASP A 55 -20.60 -2.88 1.12
C ASP A 55 -20.48 -2.83 -0.42
N GLY A 56 -19.24 -2.99 -0.91
CA GLY A 56 -18.92 -2.94 -2.34
C GLY A 56 -19.01 -1.56 -2.99
N ASN A 57 -19.23 -0.48 -2.24
CA ASN A 57 -19.28 0.88 -2.79
C ASN A 57 -17.88 1.37 -3.21
N ILE A 58 -17.56 1.21 -4.50
CA ILE A 58 -16.27 1.58 -5.09
C ILE A 58 -15.94 3.07 -4.92
N SER A 59 -16.93 3.95 -4.94
CA SER A 59 -16.72 5.38 -4.75
C SER A 59 -16.24 5.70 -3.34
N GLU A 60 -16.77 4.98 -2.36
CA GLU A 60 -16.39 5.13 -0.95
C GLU A 60 -15.03 4.50 -0.67
N ILE A 61 -14.75 3.32 -1.23
CA ILE A 61 -13.42 2.69 -1.16
C ILE A 61 -12.37 3.63 -1.74
N SER A 62 -12.62 4.23 -2.90
CA SER A 62 -11.71 5.19 -3.55
C SER A 62 -11.38 6.37 -2.66
N ARG A 63 -12.38 6.96 -1.99
CA ARG A 63 -12.16 8.05 -1.02
C ARG A 63 -11.34 7.61 0.18
N ARG A 64 -11.63 6.43 0.75
CA ARG A 64 -10.95 5.93 1.95
C ARG A 64 -9.51 5.49 1.69
N THR A 65 -9.26 4.83 0.55
CA THR A 65 -7.93 4.32 0.23
C THR A 65 -7.07 5.30 -0.55
N GLY A 66 -7.65 6.39 -1.06
CA GLY A 66 -6.98 7.34 -1.96
C GLY A 66 -6.63 6.75 -3.33
N VAL A 67 -7.18 5.58 -3.67
CA VAL A 67 -6.91 4.88 -4.93
C VAL A 67 -7.98 5.29 -5.94
N ASP A 68 -7.55 5.63 -7.16
CA ASP A 68 -8.47 5.94 -8.24
C ASP A 68 -9.43 4.77 -8.55
N ARG A 69 -10.68 5.08 -8.87
CA ARG A 69 -11.72 4.07 -9.12
C ARG A 69 -11.35 3.11 -10.24
N LYS A 70 -10.70 3.58 -11.31
CA LYS A 70 -10.26 2.72 -12.43
C LYS A 70 -9.22 1.70 -11.97
N GLN A 71 -8.29 2.12 -11.12
CA GLN A 71 -7.28 1.23 -10.53
C GLN A 71 -7.89 0.26 -9.51
N LEU A 72 -8.89 0.70 -8.76
CA LEU A 72 -9.65 -0.17 -7.86
C LEU A 72 -10.35 -1.30 -8.62
N TYR A 73 -11.05 -1.01 -9.71
CA TYR A 73 -11.68 -2.07 -10.53
C TYR A 73 -10.65 -3.10 -11.01
N LYS A 74 -9.49 -2.64 -11.49
CA LYS A 74 -8.40 -3.51 -11.91
C LYS A 74 -7.91 -4.39 -10.75
N LYS A 75 -7.61 -3.81 -9.59
CA LYS A 75 -7.10 -4.55 -8.43
C LYS A 75 -8.14 -5.51 -7.84
N LEU A 76 -9.41 -5.09 -7.72
CA LEU A 76 -10.47 -5.94 -7.20
C LEU A 76 -10.73 -7.14 -8.12
N TYR A 77 -10.58 -6.98 -9.43
CA TYR A 77 -10.67 -8.07 -10.38
C TYR A 77 -9.44 -8.99 -10.32
N GLU A 78 -8.22 -8.42 -10.30
CA GLU A 78 -6.97 -9.18 -10.15
C GLU A 78 -6.94 -10.04 -8.88
N TYR A 79 -7.58 -9.56 -7.81
CA TYR A 79 -7.70 -10.27 -6.53
C TYR A 79 -8.96 -11.14 -6.39
N GLY A 80 -9.84 -11.17 -7.40
CA GLY A 80 -11.08 -11.95 -7.38
C GLY A 80 -12.10 -11.48 -6.34
N ILE A 81 -12.01 -10.24 -5.87
CA ILE A 81 -12.90 -9.65 -4.85
C ILE A 81 -14.21 -9.17 -5.48
N ALA A 82 -14.13 -8.51 -6.64
CA ALA A 82 -15.31 -8.07 -7.38
C ALA A 82 -15.51 -8.94 -8.62
N ARG A 83 -16.72 -9.49 -8.80
CA ARG A 83 -17.10 -10.15 -10.05
C ARG A 83 -17.11 -9.11 -11.16
N LYS A 84 -16.57 -9.47 -12.34
CA LYS A 84 -16.60 -8.61 -13.53
C LYS A 84 -18.03 -8.07 -13.69
N MET A 85 -18.23 -6.79 -13.45
CA MET A 85 -19.47 -6.13 -13.84
C MET A 85 -19.54 -6.25 -15.35
N ASP A 86 -20.51 -7.01 -15.82
CA ASP A 86 -20.86 -7.09 -17.23
C ASP A 86 -21.00 -5.67 -17.77
N SER A 87 -20.28 -5.35 -18.84
CA SER A 87 -20.10 -4.01 -19.40
C SER A 87 -21.38 -3.38 -19.97
N ALA A 88 -22.57 -3.75 -19.49
CA ALA A 88 -23.87 -3.41 -20.06
C ALA A 88 -24.58 -2.22 -19.41
N ASN A 89 -24.10 -1.63 -18.30
CA ASN A 89 -24.88 -0.60 -17.58
C ASN A 89 -24.25 0.80 -17.44
N THR A 90 -23.25 1.15 -18.26
CA THR A 90 -22.64 2.51 -18.22
C THR A 90 -23.31 3.51 -19.17
N ILE A 91 -24.27 3.11 -20.01
CA ILE A 91 -24.92 4.02 -20.98
C ILE A 91 -26.26 4.61 -20.47
N MET A 92 -26.82 4.15 -19.34
CA MET A 92 -28.17 4.57 -18.91
C MET A 92 -28.23 5.61 -17.78
N ILE A 93 -27.11 6.20 -17.36
CA ILE A 93 -27.09 7.28 -16.35
C ILE A 93 -26.62 8.61 -16.98
N GLY A 94 -27.32 8.99 -18.04
CA GLY A 94 -27.08 10.23 -18.79
C GLY A 94 -28.35 10.63 -19.54
N GLY A 95 -29.47 10.71 -18.82
CA GLY A 95 -30.77 11.10 -19.34
C GLY A 95 -31.51 11.96 -18.33
N LYS A 96 -31.19 13.25 -18.31
CA LYS A 96 -32.09 14.40 -18.36
C LYS A 96 -31.29 15.70 -18.31
#